data_AF-A0A0B4EAE4-F1
#
_entry.id   AF-A0A0B4EAE4-F1
#
_cell.length_a   1.000
_cell.length_b   1.000
_cell.length_c   1.000
_cell.angle_alpha   90.00
_cell.angle_beta   90.00
_cell.angle_gamma   90.00
#
_symmetry.space_group_name_H-M   'P 1'
#
loop_
_entity.id
_entity.type
_entity.pdbx_description
1 polymer ?
#
loop_
_entity_poly.entity_id
_entity_poly.type
_entity_poly.pdbx_seq_one_letter_code
_entity_poly.pdbx_strand_id
1 'polypeptide(L)'
;MMDSTDPAIEERVNRAIQYLRANPTAKKRSAAKEFNISRHRLNRRISGILPKGGRHASNAKLSEPVEVALCRYIDRLDKMNLSIRKEFIRDAANLILRGQSSPTSHRDPPTVGQHWVDRFIKRHKYSVLPQRIREVDRQNAETIRNVTTYFEQLYDCITDYGIVESDIWNMDETGFRIGMGKSRMVVTRRPRASYLGMPTNRESATAIEAISAGGSYTPVFLILTGAVHQSAFYRIPELHDDAAIAVSTSGFTNDELSLEWLKHFDKHTAQKTTGQYRLLIIDGHGSHHTVEFIQYAEDHRIILFGLPPHLTHILQPLDVVVFQPLKHYHAKALDVLVRDGCLHITKSEFLATIESVRRQAFKVPTIQSAFRKTGIVPWNPQPILDQIQALHPTSPREVTTPPPNNLSSSPFDTPYTVRHLKKVASKIDDLQEALGELQPALKTEMDRFIRGALVQSTELRQTMRDLARTKMAEDLRKQRKVGKNRPLQSGGVITVSDGRRMVRQSDKNALEAARQMVERAAVRSRNALKRQFEATAKIARKKRLDGVLEPLYIVDAEGCGRYLRRG
;
A
#
# COMPACT_ATOMS: atom_id res chain seq x y z
N MET A 1 18.50 58.56 16.32
CA MET A 1 17.73 57.80 17.33
C MET A 1 18.60 56.63 17.76
N MET A 2 19.07 56.61 19.00
CA MET A 2 19.88 55.50 19.53
C MET A 2 18.99 54.27 19.76
N ASP A 3 19.50 53.12 19.33
CA ASP A 3 18.81 51.83 19.31
C ASP A 3 18.33 51.42 20.71
N SER A 4 17.10 50.91 20.79
CA SER A 4 16.34 50.82 22.06
C SER A 4 16.74 49.65 22.96
N THR A 5 17.75 48.88 22.54
CA THR A 5 18.14 47.55 23.05
C THR A 5 19.64 47.40 23.33
N ASP A 6 20.37 48.50 23.56
CA ASP A 6 21.78 48.44 23.99
C ASP A 6 21.90 48.09 25.49
N PRO A 7 22.57 46.97 25.88
CA PRO A 7 22.80 46.57 27.27
C PRO A 7 23.48 47.67 28.11
N ALA A 8 24.33 48.49 27.48
CA ALA A 8 25.04 49.58 28.15
C ALA A 8 24.10 50.70 28.61
N ILE A 9 22.89 50.82 28.04
CA ILE A 9 21.87 51.77 28.51
C ILE A 9 21.29 51.31 29.86
N GLU A 10 21.07 50.01 30.03
CA GLU A 10 20.47 49.46 31.25
C GLU A 10 21.44 49.52 32.44
N GLU A 11 22.73 49.33 32.18
CA GLU A 11 23.76 49.52 33.19
C GLU A 11 23.83 50.99 33.67
N ARG A 12 23.76 51.95 32.73
CA ARG A 12 23.69 53.38 33.05
C ARG A 12 22.43 53.74 33.86
N VAL A 13 21.30 53.10 33.59
CA VAL A 13 20.07 53.28 34.37
C VAL A 13 20.24 52.75 35.80
N ASN A 14 20.88 51.59 35.98
CA ASN A 14 21.14 51.03 37.32
C ASN A 14 22.10 51.92 38.13
N ARG A 15 23.16 52.44 37.50
CA ARG A 15 24.07 53.41 38.15
C ARG A 15 23.35 54.70 38.54
N ALA A 16 22.46 55.22 37.68
CA ALA A 16 21.65 56.39 37.99
C ALA A 16 20.68 56.16 39.16
N ILE A 17 20.14 54.95 39.30
CA ILE A 17 19.29 54.57 40.45
C ILE A 17 20.12 54.49 41.74
N GLN A 18 21.32 53.90 41.68
CA GLN A 18 22.24 53.86 42.83
C GLN A 18 22.65 55.29 43.27
N TYR A 19 22.96 56.17 42.31
CA TYR A 19 23.27 57.57 42.59
C TYR A 19 22.11 58.32 43.27
N LEU A 20 20.87 58.12 42.80
CA LEU A 20 19.67 58.72 43.41
C LEU A 20 19.33 58.13 44.79
N ARG A 21 19.74 56.88 45.06
CA ARG A 21 19.63 56.27 46.41
C ARG A 21 20.67 56.83 47.37
N ALA A 22 21.89 57.09 46.89
CA ALA A 22 22.98 57.68 47.68
C ALA A 22 22.79 59.20 47.91
N ASN A 23 22.07 59.90 47.04
CA ASN A 23 21.84 61.34 47.12
C ASN A 23 20.33 61.68 47.07
N PRO A 24 19.61 61.61 48.21
CA PRO A 24 18.15 61.74 48.24
C PRO A 24 17.60 63.11 47.81
N THR A 25 18.41 64.16 47.92
CA THR A 25 18.05 65.55 47.54
C THR A 25 18.26 65.83 46.04
N ALA A 26 18.90 64.92 45.30
CA ALA A 26 19.20 65.11 43.90
C ALA A 26 17.94 65.02 43.02
N LYS A 27 17.75 65.99 42.13
CA LYS A 27 16.60 66.02 41.22
C LYS A 27 16.75 64.91 40.16
N LYS A 28 15.72 64.07 40.00
CA LYS A 28 15.65 63.00 38.97
C LYS A 28 15.98 63.46 37.54
N ARG A 29 15.73 64.75 37.22
CA ARG A 29 16.08 65.34 35.91
C ARG A 29 17.59 65.50 35.73
N SER A 30 18.30 65.86 36.81
CA SER A 30 19.75 66.04 36.81
C SER A 30 20.45 64.70 36.64
N ALA A 31 20.07 63.70 37.43
CA ALA A 31 20.59 62.33 37.30
C ALA A 31 20.33 61.75 35.89
N ALA A 32 19.15 61.97 35.31
CA ALA A 32 18.87 61.52 33.94
C ALA A 32 19.81 62.16 32.90
N LYS A 33 20.15 63.45 33.06
CA LYS A 33 21.06 64.18 32.17
C LYS A 33 22.52 63.75 32.36
N GLU A 34 22.94 63.57 33.61
CA GLU A 34 24.30 63.16 34.00
C GLU A 34 24.65 61.76 33.49
N PHE A 35 23.74 60.81 33.64
CA PHE A 35 23.94 59.43 33.16
C PHE A 35 23.55 59.24 31.68
N ASN A 36 23.21 60.32 30.97
CA ASN A 36 22.80 60.34 29.56
C ASN A 36 21.66 59.33 29.24
N ILE A 37 20.60 59.34 30.06
CA ILE A 37 19.43 58.46 29.94
C ILE A 37 18.13 59.27 29.88
N SER A 38 17.11 58.74 29.21
CA SER A 38 15.78 59.37 29.21
C SER A 38 15.17 59.37 30.61
N ARG A 39 14.69 60.53 31.06
CA ARG A 39 13.95 60.69 32.33
C ARG A 39 12.77 59.73 32.44
N HIS A 40 12.08 59.46 31.33
CA HIS A 40 10.96 58.52 31.30
C HIS A 40 11.40 57.09 31.61
N ARG A 41 12.56 56.66 31.06
CA ARG A 41 13.14 55.33 31.31
C ARG A 41 13.60 55.19 32.78
N LEU A 42 14.24 56.21 33.33
CA LEU A 42 14.65 56.24 34.75
C LEU A 42 13.44 56.16 35.70
N ASN A 43 12.39 56.95 35.44
CA ASN A 43 11.17 56.93 36.25
C ASN A 43 10.47 55.55 36.22
N ARG A 44 10.41 54.90 35.05
CA ARG A 44 9.84 53.55 34.93
C ARG A 44 10.60 52.53 35.77
N ARG A 45 11.92 52.66 35.88
CA ARG A 45 12.74 51.74 36.69
C ARG A 45 12.69 51.99 38.19
N ILE A 46 12.61 53.26 38.59
CA ILE A 46 12.31 53.61 39.98
C ILE A 46 10.92 53.07 40.40
N SER A 47 9.97 53.03 39.47
CA SER A 47 8.62 52.48 39.69
C SER A 47 8.53 50.95 39.55
N GLY A 48 9.66 50.24 39.51
CA GLY A 48 9.71 48.78 39.47
C GLY A 48 9.47 48.11 38.11
N ILE A 49 9.34 48.87 37.01
CA ILE A 49 9.07 48.30 35.68
C ILE A 49 10.38 47.90 35.00
N LEU A 50 10.71 46.61 35.07
CA LEU A 50 11.86 45.95 34.42
C LEU A 50 11.94 46.15 32.89
N PRO A 51 13.10 45.95 32.24
CA PRO A 51 13.25 46.12 30.79
C PRO A 51 12.28 45.22 30.01
N LYS A 52 11.99 45.60 28.77
CA LYS A 52 11.26 44.72 27.84
C LYS A 52 12.16 43.59 27.30
N GLY A 53 13.47 43.85 27.17
CA GLY A 53 14.44 42.81 26.78
C GLY A 53 14.52 41.73 27.85
N GLY A 54 14.32 40.48 27.45
CA GLY A 54 14.34 39.31 28.35
C GLY A 54 13.00 38.92 28.98
N ARG A 55 11.89 39.63 28.71
CA ARG A 55 10.56 39.17 29.15
C ARG A 55 10.05 38.04 28.27
N HIS A 56 9.61 36.94 28.87
CA HIS A 56 8.81 35.92 28.17
C HIS A 56 7.51 36.56 27.66
N ALA A 57 7.11 36.20 26.44
CA ALA A 57 5.84 36.67 25.89
C ALA A 57 4.69 36.15 26.76
N SER A 58 3.94 37.05 27.40
CA SER A 58 2.79 36.70 28.25
C SER A 58 1.69 35.93 27.53
N ASN A 59 1.72 35.90 26.19
CA ASN A 59 0.71 35.32 25.33
C ASN A 59 1.24 34.10 24.54
N ALA A 60 2.34 33.48 24.97
CA ALA A 60 2.82 32.25 24.37
C ALA A 60 1.84 31.10 24.68
N LYS A 61 1.24 30.50 23.64
CA LYS A 61 0.29 29.38 23.80
C LYS A 61 0.96 28.10 24.31
N LEU A 62 2.26 27.95 24.07
CA LEU A 62 3.09 26.83 24.52
C LEU A 62 4.11 27.34 25.54
N SER A 63 4.34 26.55 26.58
CA SER A 63 5.36 26.83 27.60
C SER A 63 6.76 26.47 27.09
N GLU A 64 7.79 27.05 27.69
CA GLU A 64 9.19 26.78 27.33
C GLU A 64 9.59 25.29 27.43
N PRO A 65 9.20 24.53 28.48
CA PRO A 65 9.47 23.09 28.53
C PRO A 65 8.85 22.31 27.36
N VAL A 66 7.67 22.74 26.89
CA VAL A 66 6.98 22.11 25.76
C VAL A 66 7.67 22.45 24.44
N GLU A 67 8.13 23.68 24.25
CA GLU A 67 8.94 24.04 23.09
C GLU A 67 10.27 23.26 23.06
N VAL A 68 10.93 23.06 24.21
CA VAL A 68 12.16 22.24 24.32
C VAL A 68 11.87 20.77 23.98
N ALA A 69 10.73 20.22 24.40
CA ALA A 69 10.33 18.87 24.02
C ALA A 69 10.12 18.73 22.50
N LEU A 70 9.52 19.74 21.85
CA LEU A 70 9.39 19.79 20.39
C LEU A 70 10.74 19.87 19.68
N CYS A 71 11.71 20.62 20.22
CA CYS A 71 13.09 20.61 19.71
C CYS A 71 13.70 19.21 19.76
N ARG A 72 13.63 18.53 20.91
CA ARG A 72 14.15 17.16 21.07
C ARG A 72 13.48 16.17 20.12
N TYR A 73 12.18 16.34 19.87
CA TYR A 73 11.44 15.53 18.90
C TYR A 73 11.96 15.74 17.47
N ILE A 74 12.16 17.00 17.05
CA ILE A 74 12.75 17.33 15.74
C ILE A 74 14.16 16.75 15.61
N ASP A 75 15.00 16.94 16.63
CA ASP A 75 16.38 16.45 16.62
C ASP A 75 16.43 14.91 16.55
N ARG A 76 15.47 14.22 17.18
CA ARG A 76 15.37 12.75 17.13
C ARG A 76 15.00 12.25 15.73
N LEU A 77 14.06 12.91 15.07
CA LEU A 77 13.66 12.55 13.71
C LEU A 77 14.76 12.85 12.70
N ASP A 78 15.53 13.92 12.89
CA ASP A 78 16.71 14.21 12.10
C ASP A 78 17.77 13.11 12.24
N LYS A 79 17.98 12.59 13.46
CA LYS A 79 18.84 11.40 13.70
C LYS A 79 18.34 10.13 13.02
N MET A 80 17.03 10.00 12.81
CA MET A 80 16.41 8.89 12.05
C MET A 80 16.44 9.13 10.53
N ASN A 81 17.10 10.20 10.08
CA ASN A 81 17.14 10.64 8.69
C ASN A 81 15.74 10.91 8.09
N LEU A 82 14.79 11.35 8.93
CA LEU A 82 13.43 11.69 8.54
C LEU A 82 13.28 13.21 8.36
N SER A 83 12.97 13.64 7.13
CA SER A 83 12.82 15.06 6.80
C SER A 83 11.43 15.59 7.18
N ILE A 84 11.36 16.46 8.18
CA ILE A 84 10.09 17.04 8.66
C ILE A 84 9.69 18.30 7.89
N ARG A 85 8.45 18.35 7.41
CA ARG A 85 7.85 19.56 6.82
C ARG A 85 7.27 20.50 7.90
N LYS A 86 7.17 21.80 7.58
CA LYS A 86 6.67 22.84 8.51
C LYS A 86 5.26 22.54 9.05
N GLU A 87 4.43 21.89 8.24
CA GLU A 87 3.06 21.50 8.57
C GLU A 87 3.06 20.52 9.76
N PHE A 88 3.95 19.53 9.76
CA PHE A 88 4.03 18.55 10.85
C PHE A 88 4.46 19.17 12.19
N ILE A 89 5.35 20.17 12.17
CA ILE A 89 5.73 20.91 13.38
C ILE A 89 4.51 21.67 13.94
N ARG A 90 3.66 22.21 13.06
CA ARG A 90 2.39 22.83 13.44
C ARG A 90 1.43 21.83 14.05
N ASP A 91 1.33 20.64 13.45
CA ASP A 91 0.39 19.60 13.86
C ASP A 91 0.79 18.99 15.20
N ALA A 92 2.07 18.70 15.42
CA ALA A 92 2.60 18.26 16.71
C ALA A 92 2.32 19.30 17.83
N ALA A 93 2.54 20.58 17.54
CA ALA A 93 2.23 21.66 18.47
C ALA A 93 0.72 21.75 18.79
N ASN A 94 -0.15 21.60 17.79
CA ASN A 94 -1.60 21.59 17.98
C ASN A 94 -2.07 20.36 18.75
N LEU A 95 -1.43 19.20 18.56
CA LEU A 95 -1.75 17.96 19.25
C LEU A 95 -1.48 18.07 20.75
N ILE A 96 -0.36 18.70 21.13
CA ILE A 96 -0.04 19.00 22.53
C ILE A 96 -1.08 19.95 23.15
N LEU A 97 -1.47 21.02 22.42
CA LEU A 97 -2.49 21.96 22.91
C LEU A 97 -3.85 21.29 23.09
N ARG A 98 -4.24 20.38 22.18
CA ARG A 98 -5.45 19.57 22.31
C ARG A 98 -5.37 18.67 23.55
N GLY A 99 -4.25 17.99 23.78
CA GLY A 99 -4.05 17.14 24.96
C GLY A 99 -4.07 17.91 26.29
N GLN A 100 -3.67 19.18 26.29
CA GLN A 100 -3.73 20.07 27.46
C GLN A 100 -5.12 20.71 27.68
N SER A 101 -6.04 20.58 26.73
CA SER A 101 -7.39 21.13 26.82
C SER A 101 -8.30 20.17 27.60
N SER A 102 -9.02 20.66 28.62
CA SER A 102 -9.91 19.80 29.41
C SER A 102 -11.15 19.38 28.60
N PRO A 103 -11.60 18.11 28.67
CA PRO A 103 -12.78 17.63 27.94
C PRO A 103 -14.09 18.34 28.29
N THR A 104 -14.10 19.11 29.38
CA THR A 104 -15.28 19.78 29.97
C THR A 104 -15.55 21.17 29.39
N SER A 105 -14.67 21.72 28.58
CA SER A 105 -14.87 23.02 27.93
C SER A 105 -15.55 22.85 26.56
N HIS A 106 -16.76 23.39 26.37
CA HIS A 106 -17.46 23.51 25.08
C HIS A 106 -16.79 24.49 24.07
N ARG A 107 -15.49 24.77 24.22
CA ARG A 107 -14.73 25.63 23.32
C ARG A 107 -13.72 24.80 22.55
N ASP A 108 -13.59 25.07 21.26
CA ASP A 108 -12.58 24.45 20.44
C ASP A 108 -11.18 24.65 21.05
N PRO A 109 -10.34 23.60 21.07
CA PRO A 109 -9.01 23.66 21.64
C PRO A 109 -8.16 24.72 20.93
N PRO A 110 -7.33 25.49 21.66
CA PRO A 110 -6.54 26.56 21.07
C PRO A 110 -5.52 25.98 20.08
N THR A 111 -5.47 26.52 18.87
CA THR A 111 -4.48 26.16 17.85
C THR A 111 -3.36 27.21 17.74
N VAL A 112 -2.17 26.81 17.30
CA VAL A 112 -1.08 27.75 17.01
C VAL A 112 -1.41 28.59 15.78
N GLY A 113 -0.96 29.86 15.77
CA GLY A 113 -1.20 30.76 14.64
C GLY A 113 -0.41 30.39 13.39
N GLN A 114 -0.83 30.87 12.21
CA GLN A 114 -0.24 30.50 10.91
C GLN A 114 1.28 30.71 10.83
N HIS A 115 1.78 31.83 11.36
CA HIS A 115 3.21 32.19 11.42
C HIS A 115 3.92 31.72 12.70
N TRP A 116 3.31 30.86 13.51
CA TRP A 116 3.95 30.36 14.73
C TRP A 116 5.17 29.51 14.39
N VAL A 117 5.07 28.60 13.41
CA VAL A 117 6.17 27.72 13.00
C VAL A 117 7.39 28.51 12.51
N ASP A 118 7.18 29.52 11.67
CA ASP A 118 8.30 30.36 11.19
C ASP A 118 9.00 31.09 12.34
N ARG A 119 8.24 31.54 13.35
CA ARG A 119 8.80 32.18 14.55
C ARG A 119 9.49 31.17 15.47
N PHE A 120 8.97 29.95 15.58
CA PHE A 120 9.56 28.85 16.35
C PHE A 120 10.92 28.46 15.78
N ILE A 121 10.98 28.22 14.46
CA ILE A 121 12.21 27.90 13.73
C ILE A 121 13.27 28.99 13.94
N LYS A 122 12.89 30.26 13.75
CA LYS A 122 13.79 31.39 13.95
C LYS A 122 14.27 31.52 15.40
N ARG A 123 13.41 31.24 16.38
CA ARG A 123 13.72 31.32 17.82
C ARG A 123 14.70 30.23 18.25
N HIS A 124 14.54 29.00 17.74
CA HIS A 124 15.37 27.84 18.10
C HIS A 124 16.53 27.58 17.12
N LYS A 125 16.75 28.48 16.16
CA LYS A 125 17.86 28.45 15.20
C LYS A 125 17.87 27.22 14.27
N TYR A 126 16.71 26.63 14.00
CA TYR A 126 16.58 25.62 12.95
C TYR A 126 16.69 26.26 11.56
N SER A 127 17.26 25.53 10.61
CA SER A 127 17.41 25.99 9.23
C SER A 127 16.30 25.43 8.35
N VAL A 128 15.65 26.28 7.55
CA VAL A 128 14.72 25.86 6.50
C VAL A 128 15.48 25.89 5.18
N LEU A 129 15.81 24.73 4.66
CA LEU A 129 16.54 24.60 3.41
C LEU A 129 15.54 24.42 2.26
N PRO A 130 15.45 25.35 1.28
CA PRO A 130 14.66 25.13 0.08
C PRO A 130 15.29 24.04 -0.78
N GLN A 131 14.49 23.05 -1.19
CA GLN A 131 14.91 22.04 -2.17
C GLN A 131 15.13 22.73 -3.52
N ARG A 132 16.40 23.01 -3.87
CA ARG A 132 16.75 23.66 -5.14
C ARG A 132 17.18 22.60 -6.15
N ILE A 133 16.75 22.74 -7.39
CA ILE A 133 17.35 22.10 -8.57
C ILE A 133 18.70 22.81 -8.80
N ARG A 134 19.80 22.05 -8.89
CA ARG A 134 21.18 22.61 -8.86
C ARG A 134 22.13 21.87 -9.80
N GLU A 135 23.26 22.51 -10.09
CA GLU A 135 24.32 22.05 -11.02
C GLU A 135 24.96 20.70 -10.62
N VAL A 136 25.24 19.90 -11.64
CA VAL A 136 25.61 18.47 -11.58
C VAL A 136 26.91 18.20 -10.81
N ASP A 137 27.94 19.05 -10.94
CA ASP A 137 29.26 18.76 -10.33
C ASP A 137 29.28 18.96 -8.81
N ARG A 138 28.51 19.94 -8.30
CA ARG A 138 28.29 20.10 -6.85
C ARG A 138 27.35 19.05 -6.29
N GLN A 139 26.42 18.56 -7.11
CA GLN A 139 25.51 17.47 -6.75
C GLN A 139 26.29 16.19 -6.43
N ASN A 140 27.38 15.88 -7.14
CA ASN A 140 28.13 14.64 -6.96
C ASN A 140 28.91 14.56 -5.64
N ALA A 141 29.67 15.61 -5.31
CA ALA A 141 30.41 15.66 -4.03
C ALA A 141 29.45 15.67 -2.82
N GLU A 142 28.32 16.38 -2.93
CA GLU A 142 27.28 16.36 -1.89
C GLU A 142 26.57 14.99 -1.85
N THR A 143 26.32 14.33 -2.98
CA THR A 143 25.67 13.01 -3.03
C THR A 143 26.55 11.93 -2.41
N ILE A 144 27.85 11.89 -2.74
CA ILE A 144 28.78 10.95 -2.11
C ILE A 144 28.81 11.19 -0.60
N ARG A 145 28.95 12.45 -0.15
CA ARG A 145 28.93 12.77 1.28
C ARG A 145 27.61 12.36 1.94
N ASN A 146 26.47 12.63 1.31
CA ASN A 146 25.16 12.27 1.84
C ASN A 146 24.99 10.76 1.96
N VAL A 147 25.51 9.99 0.99
CA VAL A 147 25.47 8.52 1.01
C VAL A 147 26.42 7.96 2.05
N THR A 148 27.63 8.53 2.19
CA THR A 148 28.56 8.17 3.26
C THR A 148 27.93 8.43 4.63
N THR A 149 27.39 9.63 4.87
CA THR A 149 26.69 9.97 6.12
C THR A 149 25.49 9.07 6.37
N TYR A 150 24.73 8.71 5.34
CA TYR A 150 23.64 7.74 5.46
C TYR A 150 24.12 6.39 5.96
N PHE A 151 25.18 5.84 5.37
CA PHE A 151 25.73 4.55 5.82
C PHE A 151 26.35 4.64 7.22
N GLU A 152 27.01 5.74 7.57
CA GLU A 152 27.51 5.98 8.94
C GLU A 152 26.35 5.98 9.94
N GLN A 153 25.31 6.78 9.71
CA GLN A 153 24.14 6.85 10.58
C GLN A 153 23.37 5.53 10.66
N LEU A 154 23.27 4.80 9.55
CA LEU A 154 22.64 3.49 9.50
C LEU A 154 23.43 2.47 10.34
N TYR A 155 24.75 2.50 10.24
CA TYR A 155 25.64 1.64 11.01
C TYR A 155 25.54 1.91 12.51
N ASP A 156 25.58 3.20 12.89
CA ASP A 156 25.42 3.64 14.27
C ASP A 156 24.05 3.19 14.81
N CYS A 157 22.98 3.38 14.04
CA CYS A 157 21.64 2.93 14.40
C CYS A 157 21.55 1.41 14.59
N ILE A 158 22.15 0.61 13.70
CA ILE A 158 22.16 -0.85 13.81
C ILE A 158 22.91 -1.28 15.08
N THR A 159 24.04 -0.62 15.37
CA THR A 159 24.92 -0.94 16.50
C THR A 159 24.31 -0.52 17.83
N ASP A 160 23.80 0.71 17.93
CA ASP A 160 23.23 1.29 19.15
C ASP A 160 22.01 0.52 19.66
N TYR A 161 21.16 0.05 18.73
CA TYR A 161 19.95 -0.71 19.07
C TYR A 161 20.15 -2.23 19.02
N GLY A 162 21.34 -2.71 18.64
CA GLY A 162 21.66 -4.14 18.54
C GLY A 162 20.76 -4.88 17.52
N ILE A 163 20.52 -4.27 16.36
CA ILE A 163 19.63 -4.81 15.33
C ILE A 163 20.30 -6.01 14.65
N VAL A 164 19.60 -7.16 14.64
CA VAL A 164 20.04 -8.36 13.92
C VAL A 164 19.67 -8.25 12.45
N GLU A 165 20.46 -8.83 11.55
CA GLU A 165 20.19 -8.79 10.10
C GLU A 165 18.77 -9.26 9.72
N SER A 166 18.24 -10.29 10.38
CA SER A 166 16.86 -10.76 10.13
C SER A 166 15.77 -9.74 10.50
N ASP A 167 16.11 -8.76 11.33
CA ASP A 167 15.22 -7.70 11.83
C ASP A 167 15.45 -6.35 11.12
N ILE A 168 16.29 -6.31 10.08
CA ILE A 168 16.39 -5.18 9.16
C ILE A 168 15.35 -5.37 8.06
N TRP A 169 14.38 -4.46 8.00
CA TRP A 169 13.30 -4.45 7.03
C TRP A 169 13.42 -3.25 6.09
N ASN A 170 13.04 -3.45 4.83
CA ASN A 170 12.79 -2.37 3.88
C ASN A 170 11.32 -2.43 3.45
N MET A 171 10.66 -1.27 3.43
CA MET A 171 9.31 -1.09 2.93
C MET A 171 9.29 -0.14 1.75
N ASP A 172 8.41 -0.43 0.79
CA ASP A 172 8.15 0.43 -0.36
C ASP A 172 6.79 0.13 -0.99
N GLU A 173 6.34 1.06 -1.82
CA GLU A 173 5.05 1.07 -2.49
C GLU A 173 5.21 0.84 -4.00
N THR A 174 4.38 -0.02 -4.57
CA THR A 174 4.41 -0.27 -6.01
C THR A 174 3.02 -0.25 -6.63
N GLY A 175 2.90 0.51 -7.72
CA GLY A 175 1.67 0.63 -8.49
C GLY A 175 1.54 -0.45 -9.57
N PHE A 176 0.39 -1.10 -9.61
CA PHE A 176 -0.05 -1.98 -10.67
C PHE A 176 -1.11 -1.31 -11.53
N ARG A 177 -1.03 -1.53 -12.85
CA ARG A 177 -2.10 -1.20 -13.80
C ARG A 177 -2.84 -2.49 -14.13
N ILE A 178 -4.08 -2.62 -13.67
CA ILE A 178 -4.85 -3.87 -13.72
C ILE A 178 -5.19 -4.24 -15.18
N GLY A 179 -5.54 -3.26 -16.02
CA GLY A 179 -5.99 -3.53 -17.38
C GLY A 179 -4.95 -3.37 -18.49
N MET A 180 -3.75 -2.84 -18.22
CA MET A 180 -2.77 -2.60 -19.29
C MET A 180 -1.70 -3.68 -19.35
N GLY A 181 -1.84 -4.64 -20.27
CA GLY A 181 -0.74 -5.50 -20.68
C GLY A 181 0.30 -4.74 -21.52
N LYS A 182 1.55 -5.23 -21.57
CA LYS A 182 2.60 -4.65 -22.43
C LYS A 182 2.31 -4.96 -23.90
N SER A 183 2.71 -4.06 -24.81
CA SER A 183 2.75 -4.33 -26.26
C SER A 183 3.54 -5.60 -26.54
N ARG A 184 2.98 -6.50 -27.35
CA ARG A 184 3.59 -7.80 -27.66
C ARG A 184 4.03 -7.85 -29.12
N MET A 185 5.16 -8.53 -29.36
CA MET A 185 5.48 -9.02 -30.70
C MET A 185 4.69 -10.31 -30.95
N VAL A 186 3.92 -10.34 -32.03
CA VAL A 186 3.15 -11.51 -32.45
C VAL A 186 3.80 -12.07 -33.70
N VAL A 187 4.21 -13.33 -33.65
CA VAL A 187 4.64 -14.06 -34.85
C VAL A 187 3.39 -14.54 -35.57
N THR A 188 3.05 -13.92 -36.69
CA THR A 188 1.86 -14.26 -37.49
C THR A 188 2.16 -14.15 -38.97
N ARG A 189 1.62 -15.10 -39.75
CA ARG A 189 1.68 -15.08 -41.23
C ARG A 189 0.63 -14.12 -41.83
N ARG A 190 -0.18 -13.46 -40.99
CA ARG A 190 -1.24 -12.53 -41.38
C ARG A 190 -0.83 -11.09 -41.02
N PRO A 191 -0.46 -10.24 -41.99
CA PRO A 191 0.05 -8.88 -41.74
C PRO A 191 -0.90 -7.95 -40.96
N ARG A 192 -2.22 -8.23 -41.00
CA ARG A 192 -3.28 -7.41 -40.40
C ARG A 192 -3.94 -8.03 -39.15
N ALA A 193 -3.41 -9.15 -38.62
CA ALA A 193 -3.97 -9.82 -37.45
C ALA A 193 -3.45 -9.30 -36.09
N SER A 194 -2.70 -8.18 -36.08
CA SER A 194 -2.03 -7.64 -34.89
C SER A 194 -2.96 -6.88 -33.92
N TYR A 195 -4.23 -6.69 -34.26
CA TYR A 195 -5.21 -6.04 -33.38
C TYR A 195 -5.83 -7.04 -32.40
N LEU A 196 -5.02 -7.56 -31.47
CA LEU A 196 -5.60 -8.17 -30.26
C LEU A 196 -6.16 -7.01 -29.43
N GLY A 197 -7.49 -6.96 -29.25
CA GLY A 197 -8.13 -5.94 -28.42
C GLY A 197 -7.55 -5.98 -27.01
N MET A 198 -6.70 -5.01 -26.68
CA MET A 198 -6.15 -4.88 -25.35
C MET A 198 -7.22 -4.26 -24.45
N PRO A 199 -7.49 -4.82 -23.26
CA PRO A 199 -8.37 -4.15 -22.31
C PRO A 199 -7.84 -2.74 -22.02
N THR A 200 -8.65 -1.72 -22.26
CA THR A 200 -8.30 -0.31 -22.02
C THR A 200 -8.57 0.12 -20.57
N ASN A 201 -8.80 -0.82 -19.66
CA ASN A 201 -9.07 -0.51 -18.26
C ASN A 201 -7.81 0.10 -17.60
N ARG A 202 -7.94 1.34 -17.12
CA ARG A 202 -6.85 2.10 -16.47
C ARG A 202 -6.91 2.02 -14.94
N GLU A 203 -7.72 1.13 -14.37
CA GLU A 203 -7.75 0.93 -12.93
C GLU A 203 -6.36 0.60 -12.37
N SER A 204 -6.00 1.33 -11.31
CA SER A 204 -4.77 1.12 -10.55
C SER A 204 -5.04 0.35 -9.26
N ALA A 205 -4.03 -0.37 -8.81
CA ALA A 205 -3.92 -0.88 -7.46
C ALA A 205 -2.51 -0.56 -6.95
N THR A 206 -2.37 -0.27 -5.67
CA THR A 206 -1.08 -0.05 -5.03
C THR A 206 -0.85 -1.17 -4.05
N ALA A 207 0.33 -1.80 -4.08
CA ALA A 207 0.76 -2.74 -3.05
C ALA A 207 1.82 -2.08 -2.20
N ILE A 208 1.67 -2.18 -0.87
CA ILE A 208 2.72 -1.83 0.08
C ILE A 208 3.38 -3.13 0.52
N GLU A 209 4.68 -3.25 0.26
CA GLU A 209 5.46 -4.46 0.45
C GLU A 209 6.57 -4.22 1.47
N ALA A 210 6.88 -5.22 2.28
CA ALA A 210 8.04 -5.19 3.16
C ALA A 210 8.81 -6.51 3.13
N ILE A 211 10.13 -6.39 3.07
CA ILE A 211 11.08 -7.52 3.02
C ILE A 211 12.13 -7.36 4.11
N SER A 212 12.58 -8.47 4.70
CA SER A 212 13.68 -8.48 5.66
C SER A 212 14.98 -8.93 5.03
N ALA A 213 16.12 -8.48 5.55
CA ALA A 213 17.43 -8.91 5.04
C ALA A 213 17.67 -10.41 5.24
N GLY A 214 17.01 -11.01 6.24
CA GLY A 214 16.94 -12.46 6.44
C GLY A 214 16.18 -13.23 5.35
N GLY A 215 15.52 -12.56 4.41
CA GLY A 215 14.80 -13.19 3.30
C GLY A 215 13.31 -13.40 3.53
N SER A 216 12.74 -12.84 4.60
CA SER A 216 11.29 -12.89 4.86
C SER A 216 10.56 -11.72 4.20
N TYR A 217 9.23 -11.84 4.06
CA TYR A 217 8.36 -10.76 3.59
C TYR A 217 7.00 -10.82 4.27
N THR A 218 6.30 -9.69 4.38
CA THR A 218 4.99 -9.61 5.05
C THR A 218 3.86 -10.08 4.12
N PRO A 219 2.68 -10.45 4.65
CA PRO A 219 1.47 -10.59 3.83
C PRO A 219 1.18 -9.28 3.08
N VAL A 220 0.64 -9.39 1.85
CA VAL A 220 0.43 -8.22 0.99
C VAL A 220 -0.56 -7.25 1.61
N PHE A 221 -0.28 -5.95 1.50
CA PHE A 221 -1.23 -4.90 1.81
C PHE A 221 -1.60 -4.16 0.52
N LEU A 222 -2.85 -4.31 0.08
CA LEU A 222 -3.33 -3.81 -1.20
C LEU A 222 -4.27 -2.64 -1.01
N ILE A 223 -4.02 -1.53 -1.71
CA ILE A 223 -4.92 -0.39 -1.81
C ILE A 223 -5.56 -0.44 -3.20
N LEU A 224 -6.86 -0.68 -3.23
CA LEU A 224 -7.66 -0.69 -4.46
C LEU A 224 -8.37 0.65 -4.64
N THR A 225 -8.41 1.16 -5.87
CA THR A 225 -9.17 2.37 -6.18
C THR A 225 -10.67 2.12 -5.98
N GLY A 226 -11.31 2.90 -5.10
CA GLY A 226 -12.74 2.80 -4.79
C GLY A 226 -13.07 3.31 -3.39
N ALA A 227 -14.36 3.49 -3.10
CA ALA A 227 -14.82 3.93 -1.78
C ALA A 227 -15.32 2.77 -0.89
N VAL A 228 -15.61 1.61 -1.48
CA VAL A 228 -16.34 0.54 -0.80
C VAL A 228 -15.71 -0.82 -1.05
N HIS A 229 -15.56 -1.60 0.01
CA HIS A 229 -15.17 -2.99 -0.01
C HIS A 229 -16.25 -3.85 -0.64
N GLN A 230 -15.91 -4.55 -1.72
CA GLN A 230 -16.84 -5.44 -2.42
C GLN A 230 -16.69 -6.86 -1.94
N SER A 231 -17.81 -7.56 -1.74
CA SER A 231 -17.81 -8.98 -1.34
C SER A 231 -17.02 -9.87 -2.30
N ALA A 232 -16.96 -9.52 -3.59
CA ALA A 232 -16.19 -10.26 -4.59
C ALA A 232 -14.69 -10.31 -4.27
N PHE A 233 -14.12 -9.27 -3.65
CA PHE A 233 -12.69 -9.20 -3.31
C PHE A 233 -12.30 -10.29 -2.29
N TYR A 234 -13.24 -10.70 -1.44
CA TYR A 234 -13.02 -11.66 -0.35
C TYR A 234 -13.47 -13.08 -0.69
N ARG A 235 -14.05 -13.29 -1.88
CA ARG A 235 -14.40 -14.63 -2.40
C ARG A 235 -13.27 -15.27 -3.20
N ILE A 236 -12.13 -14.59 -3.36
CA ILE A 236 -10.96 -15.06 -4.08
C ILE A 236 -10.21 -16.10 -3.23
N PRO A 237 -10.18 -17.39 -3.61
CA PRO A 237 -9.52 -18.43 -2.82
C PRO A 237 -8.00 -18.31 -2.85
N GLU A 238 -7.42 -17.75 -3.91
CA GLU A 238 -5.97 -17.65 -4.10
C GLU A 238 -5.31 -16.61 -3.18
N LEU A 239 -6.07 -15.66 -2.65
CA LEU A 239 -5.57 -14.67 -1.69
C LEU A 239 -5.27 -15.32 -0.33
N HIS A 240 -4.15 -14.93 0.26
CA HIS A 240 -3.78 -15.34 1.60
C HIS A 240 -4.72 -14.73 2.65
N ASP A 241 -5.06 -15.47 3.71
CA ASP A 241 -6.00 -15.01 4.75
C ASP A 241 -5.50 -13.78 5.52
N ASP A 242 -4.18 -13.71 5.70
CA ASP A 242 -3.52 -12.57 6.33
C ASP A 242 -3.29 -11.38 5.40
N ALA A 243 -3.61 -11.47 4.10
CA ALA A 243 -3.51 -10.30 3.23
C ALA A 243 -4.50 -9.22 3.69
N ALA A 244 -4.14 -7.95 3.54
CA ALA A 244 -5.00 -6.82 3.87
C ALA A 244 -5.43 -6.09 2.59
N ILE A 245 -6.70 -5.72 2.52
CA ILE A 245 -7.25 -4.90 1.44
C ILE A 245 -7.75 -3.60 2.05
N ALA A 246 -7.35 -2.49 1.45
CA ALA A 246 -7.82 -1.15 1.70
C ALA A 246 -8.51 -0.60 0.43
N VAL A 247 -9.44 0.33 0.61
CA VAL A 247 -10.05 1.05 -0.51
C VAL A 247 -9.82 2.55 -0.34
N SER A 248 -9.37 3.19 -1.41
CA SER A 248 -9.12 4.64 -1.46
C SER A 248 -9.65 5.21 -2.76
N THR A 249 -10.29 6.39 -2.73
CA THR A 249 -10.82 7.04 -3.94
C THR A 249 -9.73 7.39 -4.94
N SER A 250 -8.52 7.71 -4.47
CA SER A 250 -7.36 8.00 -5.31
C SER A 250 -6.62 6.73 -5.77
N GLY A 251 -6.77 5.63 -5.02
CA GLY A 251 -5.97 4.40 -5.20
C GLY A 251 -4.53 4.52 -4.67
N PHE A 252 -4.18 5.64 -4.05
CA PHE A 252 -2.90 5.88 -3.40
C PHE A 252 -3.03 5.81 -1.88
N THR A 253 -1.88 5.65 -1.21
CA THR A 253 -1.78 5.72 0.26
C THR A 253 -2.10 7.12 0.78
N ASN A 254 -2.47 7.19 2.05
CA ASN A 254 -2.65 8.40 2.82
C ASN A 254 -2.20 8.14 4.27
N ASP A 255 -2.15 9.18 5.09
CA ASP A 255 -1.66 9.11 6.46
C ASP A 255 -2.35 8.01 7.32
N GLU A 256 -3.67 7.86 7.18
CA GLU A 256 -4.45 6.83 7.87
C GLU A 256 -4.08 5.41 7.41
N LEU A 257 -3.99 5.21 6.09
CA LEU A 257 -3.62 3.92 5.49
C LEU A 257 -2.17 3.54 5.79
N SER A 258 -1.27 4.52 5.86
CA SER A 258 0.13 4.30 6.26
C SER A 258 0.21 3.80 7.70
N LEU A 259 -0.57 4.38 8.64
CA LEU A 259 -0.63 3.89 10.02
C LEU A 259 -1.24 2.47 10.10
N GLU A 260 -2.33 2.20 9.38
CA GLU A 260 -2.92 0.87 9.33
C GLU A 260 -1.98 -0.17 8.71
N TRP A 261 -1.18 0.23 7.72
CA TRP A 261 -0.11 -0.61 7.19
C TRP A 261 0.97 -0.89 8.24
N LEU A 262 1.39 0.10 9.04
CA LEU A 262 2.39 -0.11 10.09
C LEU A 262 1.89 -1.08 11.17
N LYS A 263 0.62 -0.99 11.56
CA LYS A 263 -0.04 -1.96 12.45
C LYS A 263 -0.05 -3.36 11.85
N HIS A 264 -0.33 -3.46 10.55
CA HIS A 264 -0.28 -4.73 9.81
C HIS A 264 1.14 -5.30 9.77
N PHE A 265 2.15 -4.48 9.47
CA PHE A 265 3.56 -4.85 9.52
C PHE A 265 3.93 -5.39 10.90
N ASP A 266 3.59 -4.64 11.96
CA ASP A 266 3.89 -5.01 13.33
C ASP A 266 3.26 -6.37 13.71
N LYS A 267 1.96 -6.53 13.45
CA LYS A 267 1.21 -7.78 13.68
C LYS A 267 1.90 -9.00 13.07
N HIS A 268 2.50 -8.86 11.89
CA HIS A 268 3.08 -9.97 11.14
C HIS A 268 4.59 -10.17 11.33
N THR A 269 5.27 -9.23 12.00
CA THR A 269 6.73 -9.28 12.22
C THR A 269 7.13 -9.37 13.69
N ALA A 270 6.29 -8.91 14.63
CA ALA A 270 6.62 -8.87 16.06
C ALA A 270 7.01 -10.25 16.60
N GLN A 271 6.22 -11.29 16.29
CA GLN A 271 6.50 -12.66 16.73
C GLN A 271 7.70 -13.31 16.03
N LYS A 272 8.17 -12.74 14.92
CA LYS A 272 9.31 -13.25 14.13
C LYS A 272 10.61 -12.50 14.46
N THR A 273 10.54 -11.51 15.34
CA THR A 273 11.69 -10.67 15.68
C THR A 273 12.71 -11.50 16.45
N THR A 274 13.97 -11.42 16.06
CA THR A 274 15.07 -12.16 16.71
C THR A 274 15.66 -11.37 17.87
N GLY A 275 15.92 -10.08 17.65
CA GLY A 275 16.44 -9.13 18.61
C GLY A 275 15.34 -8.42 19.41
N GLN A 276 15.67 -7.25 19.96
CA GLN A 276 14.73 -6.43 20.73
C GLN A 276 13.99 -5.38 19.90
N TYR A 277 14.63 -4.92 18.82
CA TYR A 277 14.15 -3.85 17.95
C TYR A 277 14.14 -4.33 16.50
N ARG A 278 13.20 -3.82 15.72
CA ARG A 278 13.16 -3.98 14.26
C ARG A 278 13.53 -2.65 13.61
N LEU A 279 14.45 -2.67 12.67
CA LEU A 279 14.77 -1.50 11.85
C LEU A 279 13.89 -1.53 10.61
N LEU A 280 13.20 -0.43 10.30
CA LEU A 280 12.35 -0.28 9.13
C LEU A 280 12.85 0.88 8.28
N ILE A 281 13.48 0.52 7.15
CA ILE A 281 13.99 1.45 6.15
C ILE A 281 12.85 1.83 5.20
N ILE A 282 12.53 3.13 5.14
CA ILE A 282 11.44 3.71 4.36
C ILE A 282 11.94 4.85 3.47
N ASP A 283 11.21 5.15 2.42
CA ASP A 283 11.46 6.37 1.65
C ASP A 283 10.98 7.62 2.43
N GLY A 284 11.49 8.79 2.04
CA GLY A 284 11.11 10.06 2.65
C GLY A 284 9.73 10.58 2.22
N HIS A 285 8.82 9.74 1.72
CA HIS A 285 7.53 10.21 1.25
C HIS A 285 6.68 10.79 2.39
N GLY A 286 5.92 11.85 2.08
CA GLY A 286 5.29 12.71 3.07
C GLY A 286 4.29 12.04 4.01
N SER A 287 3.77 10.85 3.68
CA SER A 287 2.78 10.09 4.44
C SER A 287 3.34 9.33 5.65
N HIS A 288 4.66 9.18 5.77
CA HIS A 288 5.31 8.42 6.84
C HIS A 288 5.73 9.26 8.06
N HIS A 289 5.32 10.53 8.10
CA HIS A 289 5.83 11.52 9.06
C HIS A 289 4.78 12.00 10.07
N THR A 290 3.61 11.35 10.14
CA THR A 290 2.60 11.70 11.15
C THR A 290 3.08 11.32 12.55
N VAL A 291 2.65 12.10 13.55
CA VAL A 291 3.01 11.88 14.95
C VAL A 291 2.50 10.52 15.41
N GLU A 292 1.31 10.12 14.99
CA GLU A 292 0.69 8.84 15.32
C GLU A 292 1.48 7.66 14.73
N PHE A 293 2.00 7.79 13.50
CA PHE A 293 2.83 6.76 12.87
C PHE A 293 4.15 6.57 13.61
N ILE A 294 4.83 7.68 13.92
CA ILE A 294 6.10 7.67 14.66
C ILE A 294 5.89 7.12 16.07
N GLN A 295 4.88 7.60 16.79
CA GLN A 295 4.58 7.15 18.15
C GLN A 295 4.26 5.64 18.19
N TYR A 296 3.45 5.15 17.24
CA TYR A 296 3.16 3.72 17.15
C TYR A 296 4.43 2.90 16.93
N ALA A 297 5.32 3.35 16.03
CA ALA A 297 6.59 2.68 15.78
C ALA A 297 7.43 2.59 17.06
N GLU A 298 7.56 3.71 17.79
CA GLU A 298 8.30 3.77 19.05
C GLU A 298 7.73 2.84 20.13
N ASP A 299 6.41 2.87 20.32
CA ASP A 299 5.71 2.04 21.31
C ASP A 299 5.89 0.53 21.04
N HIS A 300 6.10 0.15 19.78
CA HIS A 300 6.24 -1.24 19.34
C HIS A 300 7.70 -1.62 19.00
N ARG A 301 8.68 -0.81 19.42
CA ARG A 301 10.12 -1.05 19.21
C ARG A 301 10.50 -1.22 17.73
N ILE A 302 9.88 -0.40 16.88
CA ILE A 302 10.20 -0.27 15.46
C ILE A 302 10.98 1.03 15.28
N ILE A 303 12.21 0.92 14.83
CA ILE A 303 13.06 2.07 14.51
C ILE A 303 12.84 2.43 13.05
N LEU A 304 12.28 3.61 12.80
CA LEU A 304 12.11 4.14 11.44
C LEU A 304 13.45 4.74 10.98
N PHE A 305 13.84 4.46 9.74
CA PHE A 305 15.05 5.01 9.15
C PHE A 305 14.79 5.46 7.71
N GLY A 306 14.93 6.76 7.47
CA GLY A 306 14.63 7.37 6.17
C GLY A 306 15.76 7.19 5.16
N LEU A 307 15.41 6.92 3.91
CA LEU A 307 16.37 6.99 2.81
C LEU A 307 16.70 8.45 2.44
N PRO A 308 17.94 8.72 2.00
CA PRO A 308 18.30 10.01 1.44
C PRO A 308 17.45 10.35 0.20
N PRO A 309 17.11 11.63 0.00
CA PRO A 309 16.29 12.05 -1.13
C PRO A 309 16.96 11.71 -2.47
N HIS A 310 16.15 11.34 -3.46
CA HIS A 310 16.56 11.02 -4.84
C HIS A 310 17.50 9.81 -5.00
N LEU A 311 17.71 9.01 -3.96
CA LEU A 311 18.63 7.86 -3.99
C LEU A 311 17.93 6.50 -3.90
N THR A 312 16.61 6.48 -4.00
CA THR A 312 15.78 5.26 -3.95
C THR A 312 16.23 4.20 -4.95
N HIS A 313 16.50 4.61 -6.19
CA HIS A 313 16.97 3.74 -7.28
C HIS A 313 18.35 3.09 -7.07
N ILE A 314 19.07 3.45 -6.00
CA ILE A 314 20.39 2.94 -5.62
C ILE A 314 20.34 2.25 -4.26
N LEU A 315 19.64 2.85 -3.29
CA LEU A 315 19.68 2.45 -1.88
C LEU A 315 18.47 1.63 -1.43
N GLN A 316 17.36 1.61 -2.16
CA GLN A 316 16.13 0.92 -1.76
C GLN A 316 16.09 -0.53 -2.27
N PRO A 317 16.22 -1.55 -1.40
CA PRO A 317 16.25 -2.96 -1.80
C PRO A 317 15.09 -3.38 -2.71
N LEU A 318 13.85 -2.97 -2.36
CA LEU A 318 12.65 -3.31 -3.13
C LEU A 318 12.73 -2.80 -4.57
N ASP A 319 13.14 -1.55 -4.78
CA ASP A 319 13.27 -0.95 -6.11
C ASP A 319 14.43 -1.52 -6.92
N VAL A 320 15.60 -1.70 -6.30
CA VAL A 320 16.83 -2.12 -6.98
C VAL A 320 16.71 -3.55 -7.53
N VAL A 321 15.99 -4.44 -6.84
CA VAL A 321 15.98 -5.87 -7.19
C VAL A 321 14.60 -6.50 -7.28
N VAL A 322 13.66 -6.18 -6.39
CA VAL A 322 12.44 -7.01 -6.21
C VAL A 322 11.29 -6.57 -7.11
N PHE A 323 11.10 -5.26 -7.28
CA PHE A 323 9.98 -4.71 -8.04
C PHE A 323 10.08 -4.95 -9.54
N GLN A 324 11.29 -5.09 -10.11
CA GLN A 324 11.44 -5.45 -11.51
C GLN A 324 10.93 -6.88 -11.82
N PRO A 325 11.37 -7.95 -11.11
CA PRO A 325 10.78 -9.28 -11.19
C PRO A 325 9.27 -9.30 -10.89
N LEU A 326 8.82 -8.57 -9.87
CA LEU A 326 7.39 -8.46 -9.53
C LEU A 326 6.56 -7.94 -10.72
N LYS A 327 7.00 -6.84 -11.34
CA LYS A 327 6.36 -6.28 -12.54
C LYS A 327 6.46 -7.21 -13.75
N HIS A 328 7.56 -7.94 -13.89
CA HIS A 328 7.73 -8.95 -14.95
C HIS A 328 6.75 -10.12 -14.79
N TYR A 329 6.68 -10.73 -13.61
CA TYR A 329 5.78 -11.85 -13.35
C TYR A 329 4.31 -11.42 -13.38
N HIS A 330 4.00 -10.20 -12.98
CA HIS A 330 2.67 -9.63 -13.14
C HIS A 330 2.30 -9.56 -14.62
N ALA A 331 3.16 -8.98 -15.47
CA ALA A 331 2.91 -8.95 -16.91
C ALA A 331 2.74 -10.37 -17.51
N LYS A 332 3.54 -11.34 -17.07
CA LYS A 332 3.42 -12.74 -17.48
C LYS A 332 2.09 -13.37 -17.03
N ALA A 333 1.60 -13.04 -15.82
CA ALA A 333 0.31 -13.51 -15.34
C ALA A 333 -0.85 -12.93 -16.16
N LEU A 334 -0.80 -11.63 -16.48
CA LEU A 334 -1.76 -11.03 -17.42
C LEU A 334 -1.71 -11.71 -18.79
N ASP A 335 -0.51 -12.09 -19.26
CA ASP A 335 -0.36 -12.79 -20.54
C ASP A 335 -1.06 -14.15 -20.56
N VAL A 336 -0.95 -14.91 -19.47
CA VAL A 336 -1.66 -16.18 -19.31
C VAL A 336 -3.17 -15.94 -19.30
N LEU A 337 -3.67 -14.96 -18.54
CA LEU A 337 -5.09 -14.65 -18.49
C LEU A 337 -5.67 -14.33 -19.86
N VAL A 338 -4.98 -13.49 -20.65
CA VAL A 338 -5.41 -13.11 -22.01
C VAL A 338 -5.39 -14.32 -22.96
N ARG A 339 -4.36 -15.16 -22.90
CA ARG A 339 -4.30 -16.42 -23.68
C ARG A 339 -5.44 -17.37 -23.31
N ASP A 340 -5.87 -17.34 -22.06
CA ASP A 340 -7.01 -18.10 -21.56
C ASP A 340 -8.35 -17.38 -21.78
N GLY A 341 -8.42 -16.49 -22.77
CA GLY A 341 -9.65 -15.80 -23.19
C GLY A 341 -10.12 -14.69 -22.27
N CYS A 342 -9.29 -14.18 -21.34
CA CYS A 342 -9.66 -13.03 -20.52
C CYS A 342 -9.49 -11.75 -21.33
N LEU A 343 -10.59 -11.25 -21.90
CA LEU A 343 -10.57 -9.99 -22.65
C LEU A 343 -10.62 -8.75 -21.74
N HIS A 344 -11.03 -8.91 -20.49
CA HIS A 344 -11.15 -7.82 -19.52
C HIS A 344 -10.70 -8.27 -18.13
N ILE A 345 -9.60 -7.69 -17.65
CA ILE A 345 -9.01 -8.00 -16.35
C ILE A 345 -9.60 -7.03 -15.33
N THR A 346 -10.36 -7.56 -14.36
CA THR A 346 -10.91 -6.78 -13.25
C THR A 346 -10.03 -6.91 -12.01
N LYS A 347 -10.37 -6.16 -10.96
CA LYS A 347 -9.77 -6.32 -9.62
C LYS A 347 -9.81 -7.76 -9.13
N SER A 348 -10.87 -8.52 -9.42
CA SER A 348 -10.98 -9.92 -9.02
C SER A 348 -9.92 -10.81 -9.68
N GLU A 349 -9.62 -10.61 -10.97
CA GLU A 349 -8.54 -11.32 -11.65
C GLU A 349 -7.15 -10.89 -11.15
N PHE A 350 -6.96 -9.60 -10.87
CA PHE A 350 -5.73 -9.10 -10.27
C PHE A 350 -5.49 -9.75 -8.89
N LEU A 351 -6.49 -9.70 -8.01
CA LEU A 351 -6.44 -10.32 -6.69
C LEU A 351 -6.18 -11.83 -6.74
N ALA A 352 -6.73 -12.53 -7.74
CA ALA A 352 -6.50 -13.96 -7.91
C ALA A 352 -5.08 -14.32 -8.38
N THR A 353 -4.31 -13.36 -8.90
CA THR A 353 -2.98 -13.61 -9.45
C THR A 353 -1.85 -13.07 -8.57
N ILE A 354 -2.10 -12.01 -7.80
CA ILE A 354 -1.05 -11.27 -7.08
C ILE A 354 -0.20 -12.17 -6.16
N GLU A 355 -0.81 -13.10 -5.42
CA GLU A 355 -0.06 -14.00 -4.53
C GLU A 355 0.89 -14.94 -5.29
N SER A 356 0.45 -15.45 -6.45
CA SER A 356 1.30 -16.29 -7.31
C SER A 356 2.45 -15.49 -7.92
N VAL A 357 2.19 -14.23 -8.28
CA VAL A 357 3.22 -13.30 -8.76
C VAL A 357 4.23 -13.02 -7.65
N ARG A 358 3.77 -12.72 -6.43
CA ARG A 358 4.62 -12.45 -5.26
C ARG A 358 5.50 -13.66 -4.95
N ARG A 359 4.96 -14.88 -4.89
CA ARG A 359 5.76 -16.10 -4.68
C ARG A 359 6.88 -16.31 -5.71
N GLN A 360 6.69 -15.86 -6.94
CA GLN A 360 7.73 -15.94 -7.98
C GLN A 360 8.81 -14.86 -7.84
N ALA A 361 8.44 -13.66 -7.40
CA ALA A 361 9.34 -12.51 -7.23
C ALA A 361 10.09 -12.51 -5.89
N PHE A 362 9.40 -12.82 -4.80
CA PHE A 362 9.90 -12.74 -3.41
C PHE A 362 10.56 -14.04 -2.97
N LYS A 363 11.51 -14.53 -3.77
CA LYS A 363 12.33 -15.69 -3.37
C LYS A 363 13.40 -15.22 -2.38
N VAL A 364 13.72 -16.07 -1.39
CA VAL A 364 14.76 -15.79 -0.38
C VAL A 364 16.07 -15.29 -1.01
N PRO A 365 16.64 -15.92 -2.07
CA PRO A 365 17.87 -15.44 -2.69
C PRO A 365 17.71 -14.09 -3.40
N THR A 366 16.52 -13.79 -3.93
CA THR A 366 16.21 -12.51 -4.57
C THR A 366 16.17 -11.39 -3.53
N ILE A 367 15.50 -11.63 -2.40
CA ILE A 367 15.42 -10.69 -1.28
C ILE A 367 16.81 -10.44 -0.70
N GLN A 368 17.57 -11.49 -0.37
CA GLN A 368 18.94 -11.34 0.15
C GLN A 368 19.86 -10.63 -0.86
N SER A 369 19.69 -10.90 -2.16
CA SER A 369 20.42 -10.15 -3.19
C SER A 369 20.04 -8.67 -3.24
N ALA A 370 18.83 -8.29 -2.83
CA ALA A 370 18.40 -6.91 -2.77
C ALA A 370 19.24 -6.13 -1.74
N PHE A 371 19.32 -6.63 -0.51
CA PHE A 371 20.13 -6.03 0.56
C PHE A 371 21.63 -6.06 0.27
N ARG A 372 22.12 -7.12 -0.39
CA ARG A 372 23.54 -7.18 -0.81
C ARG A 372 23.87 -6.12 -1.85
N LYS A 373 22.98 -5.91 -2.83
CA LYS A 373 23.21 -4.93 -3.89
C LYS A 373 23.12 -3.49 -3.40
N THR A 374 22.38 -3.23 -2.32
CA THR A 374 22.30 -1.92 -1.68
C THR A 374 23.35 -1.71 -0.60
N GLY A 375 24.26 -2.67 -0.38
CA GLY A 375 25.36 -2.56 0.57
C GLY A 375 24.98 -2.67 2.06
N ILE A 376 23.73 -3.06 2.36
CA ILE A 376 23.19 -3.12 3.73
C ILE A 376 23.54 -4.46 4.39
N VAL A 377 23.30 -5.59 3.70
CA VAL A 377 23.59 -6.94 4.21
C VAL A 377 24.16 -7.86 3.10
N PRO A 378 25.39 -8.39 3.22
CA PRO A 378 26.37 -8.04 4.25
C PRO A 378 26.78 -6.57 4.14
N TRP A 379 27.20 -5.98 5.26
CA TRP A 379 27.60 -4.58 5.33
C TRP A 379 28.75 -4.30 4.36
N ASN A 380 28.46 -3.59 3.27
CA ASN A 380 29.46 -3.19 2.29
C ASN A 380 28.97 -1.99 1.46
N PRO A 381 29.19 -0.75 1.94
CA PRO A 381 28.85 0.46 1.20
C PRO A 381 29.68 0.70 -0.07
N GLN A 382 30.87 0.08 -0.19
CA GLN A 382 31.86 0.43 -1.22
C GLN A 382 31.34 0.31 -2.65
N PRO A 383 30.63 -0.77 -3.06
CA PRO A 383 30.10 -0.87 -4.43
C PRO A 383 29.11 0.24 -4.78
N ILE A 384 28.39 0.77 -3.80
CA ILE A 384 27.46 1.88 -3.99
C ILE A 384 28.22 3.19 -4.18
N LEU A 385 29.23 3.44 -3.35
CA LEU A 385 30.09 4.61 -3.48
C LEU A 385 30.82 4.61 -4.83
N ASP A 386 31.36 3.45 -5.22
CA ASP A 386 32.03 3.24 -6.52
C ASP A 386 31.05 3.46 -7.68
N GLN A 387 29.81 2.96 -7.58
CA GLN A 387 28.79 3.16 -8.61
C GLN A 387 28.45 4.64 -8.79
N ILE A 388 28.28 5.39 -7.70
CA ILE A 388 28.01 6.84 -7.73
C ILE A 388 29.21 7.59 -8.33
N GLN A 389 30.43 7.16 -8.00
CA GLN A 389 31.66 7.74 -8.55
C GLN A 389 31.86 7.39 -10.04
N ALA A 390 31.49 6.19 -10.48
CA ALA A 390 31.64 5.69 -11.84
C ALA A 390 30.55 6.19 -12.81
N LEU A 391 29.40 6.66 -12.31
CA LEU A 391 28.35 7.26 -13.13
C LEU A 391 28.81 8.55 -13.84
N HIS A 392 29.98 9.11 -13.49
CA HIS A 392 30.55 10.31 -14.11
C HIS A 392 32.09 10.28 -14.25
N PRO A 393 32.65 9.91 -15.42
CA PRO A 393 34.06 10.11 -15.72
C PRO A 393 34.35 11.57 -16.11
N THR A 394 35.41 12.16 -15.54
CA THR A 394 36.07 13.41 -15.98
C THR A 394 36.88 13.26 -17.27
N SER A 395 36.53 12.32 -18.15
CA SER A 395 37.26 12.06 -19.39
C SER A 395 36.32 11.73 -20.56
N PRO A 396 36.62 12.18 -21.79
CA PRO A 396 35.83 11.84 -22.96
C PRO A 396 35.85 10.31 -23.14
N ARG A 397 34.68 9.67 -23.07
CA ARG A 397 34.54 8.29 -23.51
C ARG A 397 34.87 8.22 -24.99
N GLU A 398 35.93 7.49 -25.34
CA GLU A 398 36.13 7.02 -26.70
C GLU A 398 34.91 6.18 -27.10
N VAL A 399 34.28 6.58 -28.20
CA VAL A 399 33.22 5.83 -28.85
C VAL A 399 33.89 4.67 -29.56
N THR A 400 33.94 3.50 -28.93
CA THR A 400 34.25 2.27 -29.65
C THR A 400 33.08 1.94 -30.56
N THR A 401 33.35 1.96 -31.86
CA THR A 401 32.46 1.55 -32.93
C THR A 401 31.98 0.10 -32.75
N PRO A 402 30.73 -0.22 -33.12
CA PRO A 402 30.25 -1.60 -33.12
C PRO A 402 30.98 -2.42 -34.20
N PRO A 403 31.30 -3.70 -33.95
CA PRO A 403 31.85 -4.57 -34.98
C PRO A 403 30.83 -4.82 -36.10
N PRO A 404 31.28 -5.08 -37.34
CA PRO A 404 30.41 -5.26 -38.48
C PRO A 404 29.53 -6.52 -38.34
N ASN A 405 28.26 -6.35 -38.70
CA ASN A 405 27.28 -7.42 -38.87
C ASN A 405 27.71 -8.38 -39.98
N ASN A 406 28.21 -9.56 -39.61
CA ASN A 406 28.23 -10.71 -40.50
C ASN A 406 27.01 -11.59 -40.19
N LEU A 407 25.90 -11.31 -40.88
CA LEU A 407 24.76 -12.21 -40.99
C LEU A 407 25.13 -13.33 -41.97
N SER A 408 25.64 -14.45 -41.46
CA SER A 408 25.60 -15.73 -42.17
C SER A 408 24.41 -16.53 -41.64
N SER A 409 23.46 -16.81 -42.52
CA SER A 409 22.29 -17.63 -42.24
C SER A 409 22.70 -19.08 -41.99
N SER A 410 22.50 -19.57 -40.78
CA SER A 410 22.51 -21.00 -40.47
C SER A 410 21.09 -21.55 -40.65
N PRO A 411 20.88 -22.68 -41.35
CA PRO A 411 19.59 -23.33 -41.45
C PRO A 411 19.48 -24.40 -40.36
N PHE A 412 18.80 -24.12 -39.25
CA PHE A 412 18.39 -25.21 -38.35
C PHE A 412 16.99 -25.02 -37.77
N ASP A 413 16.26 -26.12 -37.89
CA ASP A 413 14.89 -26.37 -37.49
C ASP A 413 14.66 -26.36 -35.98
N THR A 414 13.41 -26.04 -35.66
CA THR A 414 12.81 -25.94 -34.33
C THR A 414 12.86 -27.28 -33.55
N PRO A 415 13.27 -27.33 -32.26
CA PRO A 415 13.37 -28.57 -31.51
C PRO A 415 12.04 -28.97 -30.81
N TYR A 416 11.70 -30.27 -30.87
CA TYR A 416 10.65 -30.91 -30.06
C TYR A 416 11.28 -31.98 -29.15
N THR A 417 10.91 -31.98 -27.86
CA THR A 417 11.58 -32.66 -26.73
C THR A 417 12.09 -34.11 -26.94
N VAL A 418 13.30 -34.38 -26.41
CA VAL A 418 14.23 -35.50 -26.70
C VAL A 418 13.81 -36.92 -26.24
N ARG A 419 12.92 -37.08 -25.26
CA ARG A 419 12.66 -38.42 -24.65
C ARG A 419 11.58 -39.26 -25.34
N HIS A 420 10.71 -38.68 -26.18
CA HIS A 420 9.66 -39.43 -26.89
C HIS A 420 10.06 -39.85 -28.31
N LEU A 421 10.94 -39.08 -28.96
CA LEU A 421 11.50 -39.40 -30.29
C LEU A 421 12.31 -40.70 -30.30
N LYS A 422 13.07 -40.97 -29.22
CA LYS A 422 13.90 -42.20 -29.10
C LYS A 422 13.10 -43.50 -29.00
N LYS A 423 11.87 -43.46 -28.48
CA LYS A 423 11.04 -44.67 -28.26
C LYS A 423 10.19 -45.06 -29.47
N VAL A 424 10.00 -44.10 -30.39
CA VAL A 424 9.30 -44.33 -31.66
C VAL A 424 10.30 -44.65 -32.77
N ALA A 425 11.48 -44.02 -32.76
CA ALA A 425 12.58 -44.39 -33.65
C ALA A 425 13.01 -45.86 -33.45
N SER A 426 13.13 -46.32 -32.20
CA SER A 426 13.52 -47.71 -31.92
C SER A 426 12.52 -48.75 -32.45
N LYS A 427 11.21 -48.44 -32.47
CA LYS A 427 10.18 -49.34 -33.00
C LYS A 427 10.04 -49.31 -34.52
N ILE A 428 10.58 -48.26 -35.15
CA ILE A 428 10.63 -48.13 -36.60
C ILE A 428 11.82 -48.93 -37.15
N ASP A 429 12.94 -48.98 -36.44
CA ASP A 429 14.08 -49.85 -36.79
C ASP A 429 13.66 -51.34 -36.71
N ASP A 430 12.89 -51.73 -35.68
CA ASP A 430 12.36 -53.09 -35.54
C ASP A 430 11.37 -53.49 -36.67
N LEU A 431 10.60 -52.53 -37.19
CA LEU A 431 9.69 -52.74 -38.33
C LEU A 431 10.42 -52.72 -39.69
N GLN A 432 11.59 -52.09 -39.77
CA GLN A 432 12.46 -52.07 -40.94
C GLN A 432 13.22 -53.39 -41.14
N GLU A 433 13.53 -54.11 -40.06
CA GLU A 433 14.12 -55.46 -40.14
C GLU A 433 13.10 -56.54 -40.57
N ALA A 434 11.82 -56.35 -40.23
CA ALA A 434 10.76 -57.30 -40.54
C ALA A 434 10.17 -57.18 -41.97
N LEU A 435 10.38 -56.04 -42.64
CA LEU A 435 9.92 -55.78 -44.00
C LEU A 435 11.14 -55.66 -44.93
N GLY A 436 11.53 -56.79 -45.53
CA GLY A 436 12.62 -56.85 -46.52
C GLY A 436 12.47 -55.85 -47.69
N GLU A 437 13.56 -55.65 -48.44
CA GLU A 437 13.81 -54.62 -49.48
C GLU A 437 12.57 -53.90 -50.06
N LEU A 438 12.00 -52.98 -49.28
CA LEU A 438 11.06 -51.98 -49.78
C LEU A 438 11.83 -51.01 -50.67
N GLN A 439 11.27 -50.68 -51.84
CA GLN A 439 11.87 -49.67 -52.72
C GLN A 439 12.17 -48.37 -51.93
N PRO A 440 13.35 -47.75 -52.11
CA PRO A 440 13.78 -46.58 -51.33
C PRO A 440 12.77 -45.42 -51.30
N ALA A 441 12.00 -45.25 -52.38
CA ALA A 441 10.94 -44.25 -52.49
C ALA A 441 9.79 -44.51 -51.50
N LEU A 442 9.33 -45.77 -51.39
CA LEU A 442 8.24 -46.15 -50.49
C LEU A 442 8.67 -46.05 -49.01
N LYS A 443 9.93 -46.39 -48.69
CA LYS A 443 10.51 -46.18 -47.35
C LYS A 443 10.49 -44.70 -46.95
N THR A 444 10.82 -43.81 -47.89
CA THR A 444 10.82 -42.36 -47.67
C THR A 444 9.40 -41.81 -47.45
N GLU A 445 8.42 -42.28 -48.24
CA GLU A 445 7.02 -41.88 -48.07
C GLU A 445 6.42 -42.39 -46.75
N MET A 446 6.77 -43.62 -46.33
CA MET A 446 6.35 -44.16 -45.04
C MET A 446 6.96 -43.39 -43.86
N ASP A 447 8.25 -43.05 -43.90
CA ASP A 447 8.90 -42.23 -42.87
C ASP A 447 8.27 -40.83 -42.79
N ARG A 448 7.99 -40.18 -43.93
CA ARG A 448 7.26 -38.91 -43.96
C ARG A 448 5.85 -39.03 -43.40
N PHE A 449 5.10 -40.09 -43.75
CA PHE A 449 3.76 -40.34 -43.23
C PHE A 449 3.76 -40.52 -41.71
N ILE A 450 4.68 -41.33 -41.18
CA ILE A 450 4.81 -41.57 -39.73
C ILE A 450 5.21 -40.28 -39.00
N ARG A 451 6.18 -39.52 -39.52
CA ARG A 451 6.53 -38.21 -38.95
C ARG A 451 5.36 -37.24 -38.97
N GLY A 452 4.62 -37.18 -40.09
CA GLY A 452 3.41 -36.37 -40.22
C GLY A 452 2.34 -36.75 -39.20
N ALA A 453 2.06 -38.04 -39.03
CA ALA A 453 1.11 -38.55 -38.06
C ALA A 453 1.53 -38.26 -36.61
N LEU A 454 2.82 -38.36 -36.29
CA LEU A 454 3.35 -38.02 -34.96
C LEU A 454 3.23 -36.53 -34.66
N VAL A 455 3.55 -35.66 -35.62
CA VAL A 455 3.40 -34.20 -35.48
C VAL A 455 1.94 -33.80 -35.29
N GLN A 456 1.03 -34.38 -36.07
CA GLN A 456 -0.41 -34.14 -35.91
C GLN A 456 -0.93 -34.63 -34.55
N SER A 457 -0.45 -35.78 -34.07
CA SER A 457 -0.83 -36.32 -32.75
C SER A 457 -0.31 -35.44 -31.61
N THR A 458 0.93 -34.95 -31.69
CA THR A 458 1.48 -34.05 -30.67
C THR A 458 0.79 -32.68 -30.68
N GLU A 459 0.47 -32.15 -31.86
CA GLU A 459 -0.32 -30.94 -32.04
C GLU A 459 -1.72 -31.10 -31.46
N LEU A 460 -2.45 -32.15 -31.82
CA LEU A 460 -3.78 -32.45 -31.28
C LEU A 460 -3.75 -32.57 -29.75
N ARG A 461 -2.76 -33.28 -29.22
CA ARG A 461 -2.59 -33.44 -27.77
C ARG A 461 -2.25 -32.11 -27.09
N GLN A 462 -1.60 -31.18 -27.76
CA GLN A 462 -1.30 -29.83 -27.25
C GLN A 462 -2.55 -28.96 -27.29
N THR A 463 -3.27 -28.94 -28.41
CA THR A 463 -4.52 -28.18 -28.58
C THR A 463 -5.60 -28.65 -27.59
N MET A 464 -5.73 -29.95 -27.35
CA MET A 464 -6.62 -30.49 -26.31
C MET A 464 -6.26 -29.99 -24.91
N ARG A 465 -4.95 -29.90 -24.59
CA ARG A 465 -4.48 -29.37 -23.30
C ARG A 465 -4.74 -27.87 -23.17
N ASP A 466 -4.50 -27.11 -24.23
CA ASP A 466 -4.80 -25.67 -24.26
C ASP A 466 -6.31 -25.41 -24.14
N LEU A 467 -7.15 -26.22 -24.82
CA LEU A 467 -8.62 -26.13 -24.72
C LEU A 467 -9.14 -26.51 -23.33
N ALA A 468 -8.55 -27.53 -22.70
CA ALA A 468 -8.91 -27.88 -21.33
C ALA A 468 -8.55 -26.75 -20.35
N ARG A 469 -7.38 -26.12 -20.53
CA ARG A 469 -6.93 -24.97 -19.72
C ARG A 469 -7.87 -23.77 -19.89
N THR A 470 -8.24 -23.43 -21.13
CA THR A 470 -9.13 -22.30 -21.41
C THR A 470 -10.52 -22.51 -20.83
N LYS A 471 -11.10 -23.72 -20.98
CA LYS A 471 -12.39 -24.08 -20.36
C LYS A 471 -12.35 -23.96 -18.83
N MET A 472 -11.32 -24.51 -18.19
CA MET A 472 -11.16 -24.42 -16.74
C MET A 472 -11.05 -22.96 -16.26
N ALA A 473 -10.28 -22.13 -16.98
CA ALA A 473 -10.16 -20.71 -16.68
C ALA A 473 -11.49 -19.96 -16.86
N GLU A 474 -12.28 -20.32 -17.87
CA GLU A 474 -13.62 -19.77 -18.10
C GLU A 474 -14.59 -20.16 -16.96
N ASP A 475 -14.56 -21.41 -16.52
CA ASP A 475 -15.40 -21.91 -15.43
C ASP A 475 -15.07 -21.24 -14.09
N LEU A 476 -13.78 -21.08 -13.77
CA LEU A 476 -13.34 -20.32 -12.59
C LEU A 476 -13.84 -18.87 -12.63
N ARG A 477 -13.81 -18.22 -13.80
CA ARG A 477 -14.36 -16.86 -13.96
C ARG A 477 -15.87 -16.84 -13.80
N LYS A 478 -16.59 -17.82 -14.35
CA LYS A 478 -18.03 -17.97 -14.14
C LYS A 478 -18.32 -18.10 -12.65
N GLN A 479 -17.60 -18.97 -11.92
CA GLN A 479 -17.73 -19.12 -10.47
C GLN A 479 -17.47 -17.81 -9.71
N ARG A 480 -16.46 -17.01 -10.09
CA ARG A 480 -16.20 -15.69 -9.48
C ARG A 480 -17.34 -14.67 -9.73
N LYS A 481 -18.09 -14.83 -10.82
CA LYS A 481 -19.29 -14.03 -11.12
C LYS A 481 -20.56 -14.59 -10.47
N VAL A 482 -20.53 -15.84 -10.00
CA VAL A 482 -21.66 -16.48 -9.32
C VAL A 482 -21.77 -15.90 -7.90
N GLY A 483 -22.75 -15.02 -7.72
CA GLY A 483 -23.06 -14.40 -6.44
C GLY A 483 -23.39 -12.92 -6.60
N LYS A 484 -24.27 -12.40 -5.74
CA LYS A 484 -24.52 -10.95 -5.71
C LYS A 484 -23.27 -10.26 -5.16
N ASN A 485 -22.62 -9.43 -5.97
CA ASN A 485 -21.56 -8.56 -5.48
C ASN A 485 -22.18 -7.46 -4.63
N ARG A 486 -22.02 -7.57 -3.31
CA ARG A 486 -22.58 -6.63 -2.34
C ARG A 486 -21.48 -5.73 -1.76
N PRO A 487 -21.81 -4.47 -1.43
CA PRO A 487 -20.95 -3.64 -0.60
C PRO A 487 -20.88 -4.24 0.82
N LEU A 488 -19.68 -4.30 1.40
CA LEU A 488 -19.44 -4.78 2.76
C LEU A 488 -19.21 -3.63 3.75
N GLN A 489 -18.31 -2.70 3.39
CA GLN A 489 -17.89 -1.60 4.26
C GLN A 489 -17.41 -0.43 3.40
N SER A 490 -17.71 0.79 3.81
CA SER A 490 -17.15 2.00 3.20
C SER A 490 -15.80 2.32 3.85
N GLY A 491 -14.76 2.53 3.04
CA GLY A 491 -13.42 2.88 3.51
C GLY A 491 -12.74 1.85 4.42
N GLY A 492 -11.60 2.25 4.95
CA GLY A 492 -10.82 1.47 5.92
C GLY A 492 -10.12 0.24 5.33
N VAL A 493 -9.53 -0.53 6.23
CA VAL A 493 -8.73 -1.73 5.93
C VAL A 493 -9.45 -2.96 6.48
N ILE A 494 -9.49 -4.04 5.70
CA ILE A 494 -10.08 -5.31 6.09
C ILE A 494 -9.09 -6.43 5.72
N THR A 495 -8.79 -7.30 6.67
CA THR A 495 -8.01 -8.50 6.38
C THR A 495 -8.85 -9.47 5.56
N VAL A 496 -8.23 -10.27 4.69
CA VAL A 496 -8.96 -11.21 3.83
C VAL A 496 -9.75 -12.21 4.67
N SER A 497 -9.19 -12.67 5.79
CA SER A 497 -9.89 -13.56 6.74
C SER A 497 -11.15 -12.91 7.35
N ASP A 498 -11.08 -11.64 7.76
CA ASP A 498 -12.21 -10.88 8.28
C ASP A 498 -13.26 -10.64 7.20
N GLY A 499 -12.85 -10.21 6.01
CA GLY A 499 -13.75 -10.03 4.89
C GLY A 499 -14.45 -11.33 4.49
N ARG A 500 -13.75 -12.47 4.50
CA ARG A 500 -14.35 -13.81 4.30
C ARG A 500 -15.39 -14.13 5.38
N ARG A 501 -15.14 -13.74 6.64
CA ARG A 501 -16.10 -13.87 7.74
C ARG A 501 -17.34 -13.02 7.51
N MET A 502 -17.16 -11.75 7.13
CA MET A 502 -18.25 -10.80 6.83
C MET A 502 -19.12 -11.29 5.66
N VAL A 503 -18.49 -11.80 4.60
CA VAL A 503 -19.21 -12.39 3.45
C VAL A 503 -20.06 -13.58 3.89
N ARG A 504 -19.48 -14.53 4.66
CA ARG A 504 -20.22 -15.68 5.18
C ARG A 504 -21.41 -15.27 6.05
N GLN A 505 -21.25 -14.24 6.88
CA GLN A 505 -22.34 -13.73 7.70
C GLN A 505 -23.43 -13.05 6.84
N SER A 506 -23.05 -12.25 5.85
CA SER A 506 -23.99 -11.62 4.92
C SER A 506 -24.80 -12.64 4.12
N ASP A 507 -24.15 -13.72 3.68
CA ASP A 507 -24.80 -14.81 2.95
C ASP A 507 -25.81 -15.56 3.85
N LYS A 508 -25.45 -15.85 5.11
CA LYS A 508 -26.36 -16.44 6.11
C LYS A 508 -27.58 -15.56 6.36
N ASN A 509 -27.37 -14.27 6.62
CA ASN A 509 -28.46 -13.32 6.88
C ASN A 509 -29.41 -13.22 5.68
N ALA A 510 -28.89 -13.23 4.45
CA ALA A 510 -29.72 -13.20 3.26
C ALA A 510 -30.50 -14.49 3.02
N LEU A 511 -29.91 -15.65 3.34
CA LEU A 511 -30.61 -16.93 3.29
C LEU A 511 -31.77 -16.96 4.29
N GLU A 512 -31.54 -16.47 5.50
CA GLU A 512 -32.58 -16.39 6.54
C GLU A 512 -33.70 -15.43 6.15
N ALA A 513 -33.37 -14.25 5.64
CA ALA A 513 -34.36 -13.30 5.12
C ALA A 513 -35.20 -13.89 3.97
N ALA A 514 -34.57 -14.66 3.07
CA ALA A 514 -35.28 -15.34 1.99
C ALA A 514 -36.24 -16.42 2.53
N ARG A 515 -35.81 -17.20 3.53
CA ARG A 515 -36.68 -18.18 4.20
C ARG A 515 -37.91 -17.52 4.84
N GLN A 516 -37.71 -16.43 5.59
CA GLN A 516 -38.80 -15.67 6.19
C GLN A 516 -39.75 -15.08 5.14
N MET A 517 -39.22 -14.62 3.99
CA MET A 517 -40.04 -14.11 2.90
C MET A 517 -40.93 -15.19 2.28
N VAL A 518 -40.39 -16.40 2.07
CA VAL A 518 -41.14 -17.55 1.57
C VAL A 518 -42.21 -17.97 2.58
N GLU A 519 -41.88 -18.03 3.87
CA GLU A 519 -42.85 -18.37 4.92
C GLU A 519 -43.99 -17.35 4.98
N ARG A 520 -43.67 -16.04 4.96
CA ARG A 520 -44.68 -14.98 4.90
C ARG A 520 -45.54 -15.08 3.64
N ALA A 521 -44.96 -15.45 2.50
CA ALA A 521 -45.71 -15.67 1.26
C ALA A 521 -46.65 -16.88 1.36
N ALA A 522 -46.20 -17.98 1.96
CA ALA A 522 -47.02 -19.17 2.20
C ALA A 522 -48.19 -18.87 3.14
N VAL A 523 -47.95 -18.14 4.24
CA VAL A 523 -49.00 -17.70 5.17
C VAL A 523 -50.01 -16.78 4.47
N ARG A 524 -49.55 -15.82 3.66
CA ARG A 524 -50.44 -14.96 2.87
C ARG A 524 -51.29 -15.75 1.89
N SER A 525 -50.70 -16.71 1.18
CA SER A 525 -51.41 -17.59 0.25
C SER A 525 -52.49 -18.41 0.95
N ARG A 526 -52.15 -19.04 2.09
CA ARG A 526 -53.10 -19.78 2.92
C ARG A 526 -54.26 -18.91 3.41
N ASN A 527 -53.97 -17.69 3.86
CA ASN A 527 -55.00 -16.75 4.31
C ASN A 527 -55.89 -16.26 3.16
N ALA A 528 -55.34 -16.06 1.96
CA ALA A 528 -56.12 -15.72 0.77
C ALA A 528 -57.07 -16.85 0.36
N LEU A 529 -56.58 -18.09 0.36
CA LEU A 529 -57.39 -19.29 0.10
C LEU A 529 -58.52 -19.41 1.13
N LYS A 530 -58.21 -19.23 2.42
CA LYS A 530 -59.21 -19.24 3.51
C LYS A 530 -60.31 -18.21 3.27
N ARG A 531 -59.95 -16.98 2.90
CA ARG A 531 -60.93 -15.92 2.58
C ARG A 531 -61.81 -16.26 1.38
N GLN A 532 -61.24 -16.86 0.34
CA GLN A 532 -62.02 -17.33 -0.83
C GLN A 532 -63.01 -18.42 -0.44
N PHE A 533 -62.57 -19.41 0.35
CA PHE A 533 -63.46 -20.45 0.89
C PHE A 533 -64.58 -19.85 1.74
N GLU A 534 -64.27 -18.94 2.66
CA GLU A 534 -65.28 -18.27 3.50
C GLU A 534 -66.27 -17.45 2.68
N ALA A 535 -65.80 -16.70 1.67
CA ALA A 535 -66.68 -15.94 0.78
C ALA A 535 -67.61 -16.87 -0.03
N THR A 536 -67.07 -17.96 -0.57
CA THR A 536 -67.82 -18.97 -1.32
C THR A 536 -68.84 -19.66 -0.42
N ALA A 537 -68.45 -20.02 0.80
CA ALA A 537 -69.32 -20.62 1.80
C ALA A 537 -70.48 -19.69 2.18
N LYS A 538 -70.24 -18.36 2.30
CA LYS A 538 -71.30 -17.37 2.53
C LYS A 538 -72.30 -17.32 1.37
N ILE A 539 -71.82 -17.30 0.12
CA ILE A 539 -72.69 -17.33 -1.07
C ILE A 539 -73.50 -18.63 -1.12
N ALA A 540 -72.85 -19.77 -0.87
CA ALA A 540 -73.52 -21.07 -0.85
C ALA A 540 -74.57 -21.15 0.25
N ARG A 541 -74.31 -20.60 1.45
CA ARG A 541 -75.30 -20.50 2.53
C ARG A 541 -76.51 -19.66 2.10
N LYS A 542 -76.28 -18.50 1.49
CA LYS A 542 -77.37 -17.65 0.97
C LYS A 542 -78.22 -18.40 -0.07
N LYS A 543 -77.59 -19.04 -1.06
CA LYS A 543 -78.31 -19.82 -2.09
C LYS A 543 -79.13 -20.99 -1.51
N ARG A 544 -78.68 -21.61 -0.41
CA ARG A 544 -79.47 -22.65 0.30
C ARG A 544 -80.66 -22.08 1.06
N LEU A 545 -80.53 -20.88 1.63
CA LEU A 545 -81.64 -20.16 2.25
C LEU A 545 -82.70 -19.77 1.21
N ASP A 546 -82.26 -19.30 0.04
CA ASP A 546 -83.11 -18.90 -1.08
C ASP A 546 -83.73 -20.10 -1.84
N GLY A 547 -83.43 -21.35 -1.43
CA GLY A 547 -84.00 -22.57 -2.02
C GLY A 547 -83.38 -23.04 -3.34
N VAL A 548 -82.32 -22.37 -3.81
CA VAL A 548 -81.64 -22.68 -5.07
C VAL A 548 -80.69 -23.89 -4.95
N LEU A 549 -80.19 -24.18 -3.75
CA LEU A 549 -79.33 -25.33 -3.46
C LEU A 549 -79.95 -26.21 -2.36
N GLU A 550 -79.74 -27.53 -2.45
CA GLU A 550 -80.22 -28.49 -1.46
C GLU A 550 -79.61 -28.29 -0.06
N PRO A 551 -80.34 -28.67 1.02
CA PRO A 551 -79.83 -28.60 2.39
C PRO A 551 -78.54 -29.40 2.55
N LEU A 552 -77.53 -28.78 3.18
CA LEU A 552 -76.24 -29.44 3.40
C LEU A 552 -76.30 -30.33 4.65
N TYR A 553 -76.04 -31.62 4.48
CA TYR A 553 -75.81 -32.56 5.57
C TYR A 553 -74.33 -32.51 5.97
N ILE A 554 -74.03 -32.15 7.22
CA ILE A 554 -72.68 -32.14 7.75
C ILE A 554 -72.52 -33.29 8.73
N VAL A 555 -71.46 -34.05 8.56
CA VAL A 555 -71.04 -35.11 9.48
C VAL A 555 -69.82 -34.58 10.25
N ASP A 556 -69.86 -34.63 11.58
CA ASP A 556 -68.71 -34.28 12.40
C ASP A 556 -67.63 -35.38 12.40
N ALA A 557 -66.50 -35.11 13.04
CA ALA A 557 -65.38 -36.06 13.10
C ALA A 557 -65.73 -37.35 13.87
N GLU A 558 -66.83 -37.35 14.63
CA GLU A 558 -67.34 -38.49 15.40
C GLU A 558 -68.42 -39.28 14.64
N GLY A 559 -68.71 -38.89 13.39
CA GLY A 559 -69.65 -39.59 12.51
C GLY A 559 -71.11 -39.20 12.71
N CYS A 560 -71.41 -38.24 13.59
CA CYS A 560 -72.77 -37.77 13.81
C CYS A 560 -73.14 -36.70 12.77
N GLY A 561 -74.24 -36.96 12.05
CA GLY A 561 -74.69 -36.12 10.95
C GLY A 561 -75.86 -35.21 11.33
N ARG A 562 -75.83 -33.97 10.85
CA ARG A 562 -76.96 -33.05 10.96
C ARG A 562 -77.11 -32.19 9.71
N TYR A 563 -78.34 -31.90 9.33
CA TYR A 563 -78.62 -30.88 8.32
C TYR A 563 -78.36 -29.48 8.90
N LEU A 564 -77.69 -28.63 8.12
CA LEU A 564 -77.48 -27.24 8.47
C LEU A 564 -78.84 -26.52 8.46
N ARG A 565 -79.34 -26.08 9.63
CA ARG A 565 -80.64 -25.41 9.75
C ARG A 565 -80.71 -24.16 8.85
N ARG A 566 -81.87 -23.90 8.25
CA ARG A 566 -82.20 -22.63 7.56
C ARG A 566 -82.35 -21.54 8.63
N GLY A 567 -81.24 -20.92 9.00
CA GLY A 567 -81.13 -19.84 9.99
C GLY A 567 -79.69 -19.56 10.32
#